data_AF-A0A6H1Z8B5-F1
#
_entry.id   AF-A0A6H1Z8B5-F1
#
_cell.length_a   1.000
_cell.length_b   1.000
_cell.length_c   1.000
_cell.angle_alpha   90.00
_cell.angle_beta   90.00
_cell.angle_gamma   90.00
#
_symmetry.space_group_name_H-M   'P 1'
#
loop_
_entity.id
_entity.type
_entity.pdbx_description
1 polymer ?
#
loop_
_entity_poly.entity_id
_entity_poly.type
_entity_poly.pdbx_seq_one_letter_code
_entity_poly.pdbx_strand_id
1 'polypeptide(L)'
;MQSVTDFPWEFAHITETTLVQTGATVLHTLTINRGASQGTIVATVYDGADATGTIVAIIDVGDTVVTPTTLAWGIALETGLYIVVSSSEVSVDLTVSFK
;
A
#
# COMPACT_ATOMS: atom_id res chain seq x y z
N MET A 1 -18.61 6.61 -23.62
CA MET A 1 -18.34 5.62 -22.56
C MET A 1 -16.91 5.17 -22.78
N GLN A 2 -15.94 5.77 -22.09
CA GLN A 2 -14.54 5.32 -22.20
C GLN A 2 -14.53 3.88 -21.70
N SER A 3 -14.13 2.92 -22.55
CA SER A 3 -13.82 1.60 -22.03
C SER A 3 -12.63 1.81 -21.10
N VAL A 4 -12.86 1.66 -19.80
CA VAL A 4 -11.78 1.39 -18.87
C VAL A 4 -11.15 0.13 -19.42
N THR A 5 -10.02 0.26 -20.13
CA THR A 5 -9.21 -0.88 -20.47
C THR A 5 -8.80 -1.46 -19.13
N ASP A 6 -9.46 -2.54 -18.72
CA ASP A 6 -9.03 -3.40 -17.62
C ASP A 6 -7.62 -3.87 -17.96
N PHE A 7 -6.62 -3.08 -17.61
CA PHE A 7 -5.26 -3.57 -17.49
C PHE A 7 -5.32 -4.58 -16.34
N PRO A 8 -4.80 -5.81 -16.52
CA PRO A 8 -4.73 -6.73 -15.40
C PRO A 8 -3.76 -6.12 -14.39
N TRP A 9 -4.31 -5.57 -13.31
CA TRP A 9 -3.58 -5.12 -12.14
C TRP A 9 -3.03 -6.35 -11.40
N GLU A 10 -1.80 -6.23 -10.93
CA GLU A 10 -1.21 -7.19 -10.01
C GLU A 10 -1.65 -6.84 -8.60
N PHE A 11 -1.71 -7.84 -7.72
CA PHE A 11 -2.16 -7.66 -6.35
C PHE A 11 -1.16 -8.26 -5.37
N ALA A 12 -0.87 -7.52 -4.31
CA ALA A 12 -0.09 -8.00 -3.18
C ALA A 12 -0.88 -7.85 -1.87
N HIS A 13 -0.82 -8.87 -1.04
CA HIS A 13 -1.34 -8.85 0.33
C HIS A 13 -0.19 -8.49 1.28
N ILE A 14 -0.35 -7.40 2.02
CA ILE A 14 0.70 -6.81 2.86
C ILE A 14 0.24 -6.88 4.31
N THR A 15 0.97 -7.68 5.10
CA THR A 15 0.77 -7.80 6.56
C THR A 15 2.03 -7.41 7.34
N GLU A 16 3.13 -7.13 6.64
CA GLU A 16 4.42 -6.75 7.20
C GLU A 16 5.16 -5.80 6.27
N THR A 17 6.23 -5.18 6.77
CA THR A 17 7.10 -4.33 5.95
C THR A 17 7.75 -5.16 4.85
N THR A 18 7.56 -4.76 3.59
CA THR A 18 8.01 -5.55 2.46
C THR A 18 8.24 -4.74 1.19
N LEU A 19 9.07 -5.31 0.31
CA LEU A 19 9.22 -4.89 -1.07
C LEU A 19 8.13 -5.55 -1.90
N VAL A 20 7.23 -4.75 -2.45
CA VAL A 20 6.08 -5.22 -3.23
C VAL A 20 6.46 -5.46 -4.68
N GLN A 21 7.23 -4.54 -5.28
CA GLN A 21 7.65 -4.62 -6.67
C GLN A 21 9.00 -3.92 -6.88
N THR A 22 9.82 -4.48 -7.77
CA THR A 22 11.08 -3.84 -8.22
C THR A 22 10.90 -3.18 -9.59
N GLY A 23 11.62 -2.07 -9.79
CA GLY A 23 11.59 -1.33 -11.05
C GLY A 23 10.38 -0.40 -11.16
N ALA A 24 10.31 0.31 -12.28
CA ALA A 24 9.25 1.28 -12.54
C ALA A 24 7.87 0.61 -12.48
N THR A 25 6.95 1.20 -11.72
CA THR A 25 5.61 0.66 -11.48
C THR A 25 4.60 1.77 -11.27
N VAL A 26 3.31 1.48 -11.41
CA VAL A 26 2.19 2.37 -11.10
C VAL A 26 1.44 1.79 -9.91
N LEU A 27 1.40 2.53 -8.80
CA LEU A 27 0.51 2.25 -7.69
C LEU A 27 -0.91 2.67 -8.06
N HIS A 28 -1.81 1.70 -8.16
CA HIS A 28 -3.20 1.95 -8.54
C HIS A 28 -4.09 2.17 -7.30
N THR A 29 -4.19 1.17 -6.43
CA THR A 29 -4.98 1.26 -5.19
C THR A 29 -4.29 0.63 -4.00
N LEU A 30 -4.68 1.08 -2.82
CA LEU A 30 -4.37 0.44 -1.55
C LEU A 30 -5.66 0.30 -0.76
N THR A 31 -6.04 -0.94 -0.46
CA THR A 31 -7.21 -1.28 0.35
C THR A 31 -6.75 -1.65 1.74
N ILE A 32 -7.28 -0.98 2.74
CA ILE A 32 -7.08 -1.29 4.15
C ILE A 32 -8.19 -2.27 4.54
N ASN A 33 -7.89 -3.56 4.65
CA ASN A 33 -8.86 -4.60 4.98
C ASN A 33 -9.15 -4.66 6.47
N ARG A 34 -8.11 -4.44 7.28
CA ARG A 34 -8.20 -4.40 8.74
C ARG A 34 -7.23 -3.37 9.29
N GLY A 35 -7.71 -2.63 10.29
CA GLY A 35 -6.90 -1.70 11.06
C GLY A 35 -6.28 -2.35 12.27
N ALA A 36 -5.50 -1.57 13.01
CA ALA A 36 -4.90 -2.01 14.25
C ALA A 36 -5.98 -2.43 15.26
N SER A 37 -5.70 -3.48 16.02
CA SER A 37 -6.55 -3.84 17.17
C SER A 37 -6.38 -2.86 18.34
N GLN A 38 -5.22 -2.18 18.45
CA GLN A 38 -4.93 -1.09 19.39
C GLN A 38 -3.84 -0.18 18.80
N GLY A 39 -4.02 1.13 18.85
CA GLY A 39 -3.05 2.15 18.42
C GLY A 39 -3.04 2.45 16.93
N THR A 40 -2.47 3.60 16.55
CA THR A 40 -2.30 4.01 15.15
C THR A 40 -1.24 3.13 14.47
N ILE A 41 -1.62 2.43 13.38
CA ILE A 41 -0.64 1.87 12.44
C ILE A 41 -0.41 2.89 11.34
N VAL A 42 0.86 3.14 11.01
CA VAL A 42 1.25 3.95 9.87
C VAL A 42 1.78 3.03 8.78
N ALA A 43 1.12 3.04 7.61
CA ALA A 43 1.66 2.45 6.40
C ALA A 43 2.33 3.56 5.57
N THR A 44 3.65 3.49 5.44
CA THR A 44 4.42 4.43 4.63
C THR A 44 4.81 3.76 3.32
N VAL A 45 4.43 4.40 2.22
CA VAL A 45 4.73 3.95 0.86
C VAL A 45 5.94 4.72 0.35
N TYR A 46 6.90 3.99 -0.20
CA TYR A 46 8.12 4.52 -0.77
C TYR A 46 8.23 4.18 -2.26
N ASP A 47 8.72 5.15 -3.03
CA ASP A 47 9.35 4.88 -4.32
C ASP A 47 10.79 4.46 -4.07
N GLY A 48 11.04 3.15 -4.10
CA GLY A 48 12.32 2.58 -3.71
C GLY A 48 12.29 1.08 -3.51
N ALA A 49 13.46 0.50 -3.30
CA ALA A 49 13.61 -0.92 -2.94
C ALA A 49 13.55 -1.15 -1.41
N ASP A 50 13.67 -0.09 -0.62
CA ASP A 50 13.66 -0.11 0.85
C ASP A 50 13.18 1.24 1.43
N ALA A 51 13.22 1.37 2.76
CA ALA A 51 12.76 2.54 3.51
C ALA A 51 13.64 3.80 3.33
N THR A 52 14.70 3.74 2.52
CA THR A 52 15.55 4.90 2.18
C THR A 52 15.08 5.63 0.92
N GLY A 53 14.11 5.06 0.20
CA GLY A 53 13.50 5.65 -0.99
C GLY A 53 12.71 6.94 -0.71
N THR A 54 12.11 7.50 -1.76
CA THR A 54 11.28 8.71 -1.62
C THR A 54 9.93 8.34 -1.01
N ILE A 55 9.52 9.00 0.06
CA ILE A 55 8.18 8.81 0.63
C ILE A 55 7.14 9.35 -0.35
N VAL A 56 6.25 8.48 -0.79
CA VAL A 56 5.13 8.79 -1.69
C VAL A 56 3.87 9.07 -0.91
N ALA A 57 3.62 8.28 0.14
CA ALA A 57 2.45 8.40 0.97
C ALA A 57 2.71 7.93 2.40
N ILE A 58 1.98 8.53 3.34
CA ILE A 58 1.88 8.09 4.74
C ILE A 58 0.40 7.92 5.02
N ILE A 59 0.01 6.71 5.41
CA ILE A 59 -1.38 6.35 5.66
C ILE A 59 -1.51 6.02 7.13
N ASP A 60 -2.26 6.86 7.85
CA ASP A 60 -2.69 6.58 9.22
C ASP A 60 -3.87 5.60 9.17
N VAL A 61 -3.59 4.35 9.48
CA VAL A 61 -4.57 3.30 9.69
C VAL A 61 -4.97 3.34 11.16
N GLY A 62 -5.90 4.25 11.47
CA GLY A 62 -6.37 4.48 12.83
C GLY A 62 -7.02 3.24 13.46
N ASP A 63 -7.17 3.31 14.79
CA ASP A 63 -7.84 2.30 15.61
C ASP A 63 -9.24 2.03 15.06
N THR A 64 -9.55 0.77 14.79
CA THR A 64 -10.86 0.29 14.27
C THR A 64 -11.24 0.69 12.84
N VAL A 65 -10.52 0.15 11.84
CA VAL A 65 -11.13 -0.06 10.51
C VAL A 65 -12.10 -1.25 10.61
N VAL A 66 -13.38 -0.94 10.76
CA VAL A 66 -14.48 -1.94 10.84
C VAL A 66 -14.96 -2.40 9.46
N THR A 67 -14.58 -1.67 8.40
CA THR A 67 -14.97 -1.93 7.02
C THR A 67 -13.80 -1.69 6.08
N PRO A 68 -13.53 -2.59 5.13
CA PRO A 68 -12.47 -2.38 4.14
C PRO A 68 -12.60 -1.03 3.44
N THR A 69 -11.49 -0.28 3.36
CA THR A 69 -11.45 1.05 2.76
C THR A 69 -10.40 1.09 1.66
N THR A 70 -10.80 1.43 0.43
CA THR A 70 -9.91 1.52 -0.73
C THR A 70 -9.56 2.96 -1.04
N LEU A 71 -8.25 3.25 -1.11
CA LEU A 71 -7.67 4.51 -1.54
C LEU A 71 -7.12 4.35 -2.96
N ALA A 72 -7.49 5.26 -3.87
CA ALA A 72 -6.98 5.29 -5.23
C ALA A 72 -5.85 6.32 -5.35
N TRP A 73 -4.74 5.94 -5.99
CA TRP A 73 -3.53 6.77 -6.11
C TRP A 73 -3.26 7.13 -7.57
N GLY A 74 -3.07 6.14 -8.44
CA GLY A 74 -2.69 6.35 -9.83
C GLY A 74 -1.31 7.02 -9.99
N ILE A 75 -0.36 6.69 -9.12
CA ILE A 75 0.96 7.33 -9.06
C ILE A 75 2.00 6.42 -9.73
N ALA A 76 2.81 6.98 -10.61
CA ALA A 76 3.99 6.30 -11.17
C ALA A 76 5.18 6.42 -10.21
N LEU A 77 5.86 5.29 -10.00
CA LEU A 77 7.05 5.10 -9.20
C LEU A 77 8.18 4.69 -10.15
N GLU A 78 9.36 5.29 -10.00
CA GLU A 78 10.47 5.07 -10.93
C GLU A 78 11.37 3.90 -10.52
N THR A 79 11.48 3.65 -9.21
CA THR A 79 12.48 2.74 -8.63
C THR A 79 11.86 1.42 -8.17
N GLY A 80 10.69 1.48 -7.55
CA GLY A 80 10.00 0.31 -6.99
C GLY A 80 8.92 0.70 -6.01
N LEU A 81 8.17 -0.28 -5.54
CA LEU A 81 7.14 -0.10 -4.53
C LEU A 81 7.55 -0.80 -3.24
N TYR A 82 7.96 -0.02 -2.25
CA TYR A 82 8.29 -0.53 -0.91
C TYR A 82 7.31 0.02 0.11
N ILE A 83 6.81 -0.83 0.99
CA ILE A 83 5.82 -0.44 2.01
C ILE A 83 6.35 -0.81 3.38
N VAL A 84 6.49 0.21 4.23
CA VAL A 84 6.77 0.04 5.66
C VAL A 84 5.46 0.08 6.42
N VAL A 85 5.29 -0.88 7.31
CA VAL A 85 4.17 -0.94 8.24
C VAL A 85 4.71 -0.75 9.64
N SER A 86 4.28 0.32 10.32
CA SER A 86 4.69 0.59 11.69
C SER A 86 3.82 -0.19 12.69
N SER A 87 4.11 -1.46 12.94
CA SER A 87 3.90 -2.01 14.29
C SER A 87 4.58 -3.36 14.49
N SER A 88 4.98 -3.58 15.74
CA SER A 88 5.47 -4.85 16.30
C SER A 88 4.34 -5.84 16.59
N GLU A 89 3.08 -5.54 16.23
CA GLU A 89 1.91 -6.37 16.53
C GLU A 89 0.98 -6.50 15.31
N VAL A 90 1.21 -7.56 14.53
CA VAL A 90 0.29 -8.46 13.79
C VAL A 90 -1.10 -7.94 13.33
N SER A 91 -1.28 -6.66 12.98
CA SER A 91 -2.64 -6.14 12.76
C SER A 91 -2.89 -5.27 11.54
N VAL A 92 -1.89 -4.94 10.73
CA VAL A 92 -2.18 -4.39 9.40
C VAL A 92 -2.56 -5.51 8.43
N ASP A 93 -3.60 -5.26 7.65
CA ASP A 93 -3.99 -6.10 6.53
C ASP A 93 -4.32 -5.17 5.36
N LEU A 94 -3.41 -5.10 4.39
CA LEU A 94 -3.57 -4.27 3.20
C LEU A 94 -3.59 -5.12 1.93
N THR A 95 -4.43 -4.76 0.97
CA THR A 95 -4.35 -5.23 -0.40
C THR A 95 -3.92 -4.10 -1.31
N VAL A 96 -2.80 -4.28 -1.99
CA VAL A 96 -2.23 -3.28 -2.89
C VAL A 96 -2.39 -3.74 -4.33
N SER A 97 -2.81 -2.85 -5.22
CA SER A 97 -2.83 -3.11 -6.66
C SER A 97 -1.86 -2.23 -7.41
N PHE A 98 -1.08 -2.83 -8.32
CA PHE A 98 0.02 -2.16 -9.02
C PHE A 98 0.26 -2.77 -10.41
N LYS A 99 1.13 -2.13 -11.21
CA LYS A 99 1.58 -2.65 -12.51
C LYS A 99 2.93 -2.10 -12.93
#